data_AF-A0A960DA02-F1
#
_entry.id   AF-A0A960DA02-F1
#
_cell.length_a   1.000
_cell.length_b   1.000
_cell.length_c   1.000
_cell.angle_alpha   90.00
_cell.angle_beta   90.00
_cell.angle_gamma   90.00
#
_symmetry.space_group_name_H-M   'P 1'
#
loop_
_entity.id
_entity.type
_entity.pdbx_description
1 polymer ?
#
loop_
_entity_poly.entity_id
_entity_poly.type
_entity_poly.pdbx_seq_one_letter_code
_entity_poly.pdbx_strand_id
1 'polypeptide(L)' 'MSLREPQSINDIRTAIRELSARAELARREGRTDDAAELDQRIGNYREELSSRP' A
#
# COMPACT_ATOMS: atom_id res chain seq x y z
N MET A 1 16.80 1.31 10.46
CA MET A 1 15.47 1.12 11.06
C MET A 1 14.76 0.03 10.28
N SER A 2 14.57 -1.15 10.88
CA SER A 2 13.86 -2.26 10.21
C SER A 2 12.45 -1.80 9.86
N LEU A 3 12.10 -1.78 8.57
CA LEU A 3 10.71 -1.68 8.16
C LEU A 3 10.01 -2.90 8.73
N ARG A 4 9.30 -2.70 9.83
CA ARG A 4 8.49 -3.72 10.47
C ARG A 4 7.48 -4.18 9.43
N GLU A 5 7.58 -5.43 9.01
CA GLU A 5 6.51 -6.09 8.28
C GLU A 5 5.21 -5.87 9.09
N PRO A 6 4.13 -5.36 8.48
CA PRO A 6 2.92 -5.02 9.20
C PRO A 6 2.32 -6.28 9.84
N GLN A 7 2.56 -6.48 11.14
CA GLN A 7 2.14 -7.68 11.86
C GLN A 7 0.64 -7.69 12.18
N SER A 8 -0.01 -6.52 12.28
CA SER A 8 -1.44 -6.42 12.58
C SER A 8 -2.26 -5.88 11.40
N ILE A 9 -3.54 -6.27 11.36
CA ILE A 9 -4.56 -5.74 10.44
C ILE A 9 -4.60 -4.20 10.43
N ASN A 10 -4.41 -3.57 11.59
CA ASN A 10 -4.34 -2.11 11.70
C ASN A 10 -3.09 -1.52 11.04
N ASP A 11 -1.95 -2.19 11.11
CA ASP A 11 -0.73 -1.79 10.40
C ASP A 11 -0.92 -1.95 8.89
N ILE A 12 -1.54 -3.05 8.44
CA ILE A 12 -1.84 -3.27 7.01
C ILE A 12 -2.75 -2.16 6.48
N ARG A 13 -3.81 -1.78 7.22
CA ARG A 13 -4.69 -0.66 6.86
C ARG A 13 -3.94 0.67 6.80
N THR A 14 -3.02 0.89 7.73
CA THR A 14 -2.19 2.10 7.77
C THR A 14 -1.26 2.14 6.56
N ALA A 15 -0.57 1.03 6.28
CA ALA A 15 0.30 0.88 5.12
C ALA A 15 -0.45 1.09 3.80
N ILE A 16 -1.66 0.53 3.64
CA ILE A 16 -2.51 0.79 2.47
C ILE A 16 -2.78 2.28 2.31
N ARG A 17 -3.13 2.98 3.40
CA ARG A 17 -3.45 4.41 3.35
C ARG A 17 -2.25 5.26 2.97
N GLU A 18 -1.07 4.94 3.51
CA GLU A 18 0.18 5.61 3.17
C GLU A 18 0.61 5.34 1.71
N LEU A 19 0.49 4.08 1.26
CA LEU A 19 0.78 3.70 -0.12
C LEU A 19 -0.19 4.37 -1.10
N SER A 20 -1.47 4.47 -0.77
CA SER A 20 -2.46 5.17 -1.61
C SER A 20 -2.13 6.65 -1.74
N ALA A 21 -1.71 7.31 -0.66
CA ALA A 21 -1.30 8.70 -0.71
C ALA A 21 -0.06 8.90 -1.59
N ARG A 22 0.91 7.99 -1.52
CA ARG A 22 2.08 7.98 -2.42
C ARG A 22 1.70 7.71 -3.88
N ALA A 23 0.79 6.78 -4.13
CA ALA A 23 0.32 6.46 -5.47
C ALA A 23 -0.39 7.66 -6.11
N GLU A 24 -1.20 8.38 -5.34
CA GLU A 24 -1.84 9.60 -5.81
C GLU A 24 -0.82 10.71 -6.09
N LEU A 25 0.19 10.88 -5.24
CA LEU A 25 1.28 11.83 -5.48
C LEU A 25 2.05 11.47 -6.76
N ALA A 26 2.43 10.19 -6.94
CA ALA A 26 3.09 9.70 -8.13
C ALA A 26 2.26 9.94 -9.39
N ARG A 27 0.93 9.71 -9.34
CA ARG A 27 0.01 10.07 -10.43
C ARG A 27 0.03 11.56 -10.75
N ARG A 28 0.02 12.43 -9.73
CA ARG A 28 0.06 13.89 -9.90
C ARG A 28 1.39 14.37 -10.51
N GLU A 29 2.50 13.70 -10.18
CA GLU A 29 3.83 13.98 -10.74
C GLU A 29 4.07 13.35 -12.11
N GLY A 30 3.11 12.61 -12.67
CA GLY A 30 3.25 11.91 -13.94
C GLY A 30 4.10 10.63 -13.86
N ARG A 31 4.44 10.17 -12.65
CA ARG A 31 5.15 8.92 -12.36
C ARG A 31 4.16 7.75 -12.35
N THR A 32 3.55 7.47 -13.49
CA THR A 32 2.52 6.42 -13.62
C THR A 32 3.04 5.01 -13.33
N ASP A 33 4.32 4.75 -13.60
CA ASP A 33 4.96 3.46 -13.30
C ASP A 33 5.04 3.21 -11.78
N ASP A 34 5.52 4.21 -11.05
CA ASP A 34 5.58 4.22 -9.58
C ASP A 34 4.17 4.09 -8.97
N ALA A 35 3.19 4.80 -9.53
CA ALA A 35 1.80 4.66 -9.12
C ALA A 35 1.24 3.25 -9.36
N ALA A 36 1.58 2.60 -10.48
CA ALA A 36 1.12 1.25 -10.80
C ALA A 36 1.72 0.20 -9.85
N GLU A 37 3.00 0.33 -9.49
CA GLU A 37 3.63 -0.55 -8.50
C GLU A 37 2.98 -0.39 -7.11
N LEU A 38 2.72 0.86 -6.70
CA LEU A 38 2.07 1.15 -5.43
C LEU A 38 0.63 0.60 -5.39
N ASP A 39 -0.13 0.74 -6.48
CA ASP A 39 -1.49 0.18 -6.60
C ASP A 39 -1.47 -1.36 -6.51
N GLN A 40 -0.52 -2.03 -7.17
CA GLN A 40 -0.34 -3.49 -7.04
C GLN A 40 -0.04 -3.90 -5.60
N ARG A 41 0.85 -3.19 -4.91
CA ARG A 41 1.16 -3.47 -3.49
C ARG A 41 -0.07 -3.30 -2.59
N ILE A 42 -0.86 -2.25 -2.83
CA ILE A 42 -2.13 -2.04 -2.10
C ILE A 42 -3.08 -3.21 -2.35
N GLY A 43 -3.17 -3.71 -3.58
CA GLY A 43 -3.94 -4.90 -3.95
C GLY A 43 -3.56 -6.10 -3.09
N ASN A 44 -2.28 -6.46 -3.04
CA ASN A 44 -1.79 -7.58 -2.22
C ASN A 44 -2.14 -7.41 -0.74
N TYR A 45 -1.97 -6.20 -0.17
CA TYR A 45 -2.34 -5.94 1.22
C TYR A 45 -3.85 -6.06 1.48
N ARG A 46 -4.70 -5.72 0.49
CA ARG A 46 -6.15 -5.89 0.58
C ARG A 46 -6.56 -7.36 0.52
N GLU A 47 -5.90 -8.16 -0.31
CA GLU A 47 -6.12 -9.61 -0.35
C GLU A 47 -5.70 -10.29 0.96
N GLU A 48 -4.55 -9.90 1.53
CA GLU A 48 -4.10 -10.33 2.86
C GLU A 48 -5.13 -9.97 3.95
N LEU A 49 -5.70 -8.76 3.88
CA LEU A 49 -6.78 -8.30 4.75
C LEU A 49 -8.05 -9.12 4.59
N SER A 50 -8.43 -9.44 3.35
CA SER A 50 -9.64 -10.22 3.06
C SER A 50 -9.49 -11.70 3.43
N SER A 51 -8.27 -12.21 3.44
CA SER A 51 -7.95 -13.58 3.85
C SER A 51 -7.89 -13.76 5.37
N ARG A 52 -7.80 -12.66 6.14
CA ARG A 52 -7.82 -12.66 7.60
C ARG A 52 -9.25 -12.36 8.10
N PRO A 53 -9.95 -13.32 8.73
CA PRO A 53 -11.34 -13.17 9.17
C PRO A 53 -11.53 -12.19 10.33
#